data_AF-A0A6A5AJM6-F1
#
_entry.id   AF-A0A6A5AJM6-F1
#
_cell.length_a   1.000
_cell.length_b   1.000
_cell.length_c   1.000
_cell.angle_alpha   90.00
_cell.angle_beta   90.00
_cell.angle_gamma   90.00
#
_symmetry.space_group_name_H-M   'P 1'
#
loop_
_entity.id
_entity.type
_entity.pdbx_description
1 polymer ?
#
loop_
_entity_poly.entity_id
_entity_poly.type
_entity_poly.pdbx_seq_one_letter_code
_entity_poly.pdbx_strand_id
1 'polypeptide(L)'
;MLFRYTATLAGSAGMTLTACIVVFQWDKVKRDAGYGTMFMVFLCWFLWSSTTLVRTVVVFLNNSLDTLEHDTIRHMTFLTETFFNAISMWLITAAYECQRRALTPRTTERSHRVCLVAYMSVIGGLSMMFLVSLVVLDRSGATVTGLDVVDANEAE
;
A
#
# COMPACT_ATOMS: atom_id res chain seq x y z
N MET A 1 -23.48 9.99 -0.36
CA MET A 1 -22.23 10.15 -1.15
C MET A 1 -21.45 8.85 -1.33
N LEU A 2 -21.75 7.80 -0.56
CA LEU A 2 -20.89 6.64 -0.46
C LEU A 2 -20.91 5.74 -1.70
N PHE A 3 -22.05 5.54 -2.35
CA PHE A 3 -22.14 4.80 -3.63
C PHE A 3 -21.20 5.35 -4.71
N ARG A 4 -21.07 6.69 -4.81
CA ARG A 4 -20.19 7.33 -5.79
C ARG A 4 -18.72 7.02 -5.47
N TYR A 5 -18.33 7.09 -4.20
CA TYR A 5 -16.98 6.78 -3.74
C TYR A 5 -16.62 5.31 -3.99
N THR A 6 -17.51 4.37 -3.67
CA THR A 6 -17.30 2.94 -3.93
C THR A 6 -17.24 2.64 -5.42
N ALA A 7 -18.11 3.24 -6.23
CA ALA A 7 -18.07 3.08 -7.68
C ALA A 7 -16.76 3.62 -8.28
N THR A 8 -16.27 4.78 -7.80
CA THR A 8 -14.97 5.33 -8.25
C THR A 8 -13.79 4.46 -7.80
N LEU A 9 -13.82 3.89 -6.60
CA LEU A 9 -12.80 2.95 -6.12
C LEU A 9 -12.80 1.65 -6.93
N ALA A 10 -13.97 1.07 -7.18
CA ALA A 10 -14.09 -0.12 -8.01
C ALA A 10 -13.59 0.13 -9.44
N GLY A 11 -13.96 1.28 -10.02
CA GLY A 11 -13.46 1.71 -11.33
C GLY A 11 -11.94 1.90 -11.34
N SER A 12 -11.38 2.55 -10.32
CA SER A 12 -9.94 2.75 -10.18
C SER A 12 -9.18 1.42 -10.06
N ALA A 13 -9.67 0.49 -9.23
CA ALA A 13 -9.11 -0.85 -9.11
C ALA A 13 -9.17 -1.62 -10.45
N GLY A 14 -10.30 -1.53 -11.17
CA GLY A 14 -10.45 -2.17 -12.47
C GLY A 14 -9.50 -1.61 -13.54
N MET A 15 -9.36 -0.29 -13.62
CA MET A 15 -8.46 0.36 -14.58
C MET A 15 -6.99 0.06 -14.29
N THR A 16 -6.58 0.12 -13.02
CA THR A 16 -5.20 -0.17 -12.58
C THR A 16 -4.84 -1.63 -12.83
N LEU A 17 -5.74 -2.58 -12.54
CA LEU A 17 -5.56 -4.00 -12.84
C LEU A 17 -5.48 -4.27 -14.35
N THR A 18 -6.36 -3.66 -15.14
CA THR A 18 -6.35 -3.80 -16.60
C THR A 18 -5.06 -3.25 -17.19
N ALA A 19 -4.57 -2.11 -16.67
CA ALA A 19 -3.27 -1.57 -17.07
C ALA A 19 -2.14 -2.55 -16.74
N CYS A 20 -2.12 -3.12 -15.53
CA CYS A 20 -1.15 -4.14 -15.11
C CYS A 20 -1.10 -5.34 -16.07
N ILE A 21 -2.25 -5.80 -16.57
CA ILE A 21 -2.34 -6.99 -17.43
C ILE A 21 -2.05 -6.65 -18.91
N VAL A 22 -2.64 -5.58 -19.43
CA VAL A 22 -2.64 -5.26 -20.87
C VAL A 22 -1.41 -4.46 -21.28
N VAL A 23 -0.99 -3.49 -20.47
CA VAL A 23 0.08 -2.55 -20.82
C VAL A 23 1.45 -3.08 -20.42
N PHE A 24 1.54 -3.71 -19.25
CA PHE A 24 2.81 -4.11 -18.66
C PHE A 24 3.15 -5.57 -19.00
N GLN A 25 3.74 -5.77 -20.17
CA GLN A 25 4.35 -7.05 -20.53
C GLN A 25 5.50 -7.37 -19.58
N TRP A 26 5.43 -8.52 -18.90
CA TRP A 26 6.37 -8.93 -17.86
C TRP A 26 7.83 -8.93 -18.31
N ASP A 27 8.07 -9.26 -19.58
CA ASP A 27 9.41 -9.24 -20.19
C ASP A 27 10.00 -7.83 -20.29
N LYS A 28 9.15 -6.82 -20.50
CA LYS A 28 9.54 -5.41 -20.57
C LYS A 28 9.68 -4.80 -19.17
N VAL A 29 8.81 -5.17 -18.24
CA VAL A 29 8.85 -4.75 -16.83
C VAL A 29 10.18 -5.12 -16.18
N LYS A 30 10.68 -6.33 -16.42
CA LYS A 30 11.96 -6.80 -15.87
C LYS A 30 13.19 -6.24 -16.58
N ARG A 31 13.05 -5.86 -17.85
CA ARG A 31 14.18 -5.37 -18.66
C ARG A 31 14.45 -3.89 -18.41
N ASP A 32 13.40 -3.10 -18.16
CA ASP A 32 13.53 -1.65 -18.06
C ASP A 32 12.98 -1.11 -16.73
N ALA A 33 13.90 -0.52 -15.95
CA ALA A 33 13.62 0.09 -14.65
C ALA A 33 12.41 1.04 -14.65
N GLY A 34 12.26 1.90 -15.66
CA GLY A 34 11.17 2.87 -15.68
C GLY A 34 9.80 2.25 -16.03
N TYR A 35 9.78 1.17 -16.82
CA TYR A 35 8.56 0.38 -17.01
C TYR A 35 8.18 -0.36 -15.72
N GLY A 36 9.19 -0.88 -15.01
CA GLY A 36 8.98 -1.58 -13.75
C GLY A 36 8.52 -0.69 -12.60
N THR A 37 9.05 0.53 -12.46
CA THR A 37 8.58 1.49 -11.44
C THR A 37 7.13 1.88 -11.71
N MET A 38 6.76 2.15 -12.97
CA MET A 38 5.38 2.46 -13.34
C MET A 38 4.44 1.28 -13.05
N PHE A 39 4.84 0.06 -13.38
CA PHE A 39 4.07 -1.14 -13.03
C PHE A 39 3.81 -1.23 -11.53
N MET A 40 4.83 -1.00 -10.70
CA MET A 40 4.70 -1.04 -9.24
C MET A 40 3.80 0.07 -8.70
N VAL A 41 3.82 1.28 -9.28
CA VAL A 41 2.84 2.34 -8.95
C VAL A 41 1.41 1.82 -9.17
N PHE A 42 1.11 1.29 -10.36
CA PHE A 42 -0.24 0.79 -10.68
C PHE A 42 -0.65 -0.38 -9.79
N LEU A 43 0.28 -1.29 -9.48
CA LEU A 43 0.02 -2.42 -8.59
C LEU A 43 -0.27 -1.97 -7.16
N CYS A 44 0.52 -1.05 -6.60
CA CYS A 44 0.26 -0.51 -5.27
C CYS A 44 -1.06 0.30 -5.24
N TRP A 45 -1.39 1.03 -6.31
CA TRP A 45 -2.67 1.73 -6.43
C TRP A 45 -3.86 0.77 -6.47
N PHE A 46 -3.72 -0.34 -7.19
CA PHE A 46 -4.71 -1.41 -7.19
C PHE A 46 -4.91 -1.98 -5.79
N LEU A 47 -3.82 -2.37 -5.10
CA LEU A 47 -3.88 -2.94 -3.75
C LEU A 47 -4.48 -1.96 -2.73
N TRP A 48 -4.10 -0.68 -2.81
CA TRP A 48 -4.68 0.39 -2.00
C TRP A 48 -6.19 0.54 -2.24
N SER A 49 -6.60 0.58 -3.51
CA SER A 49 -8.02 0.72 -3.88
C SER A 49 -8.84 -0.49 -3.44
N SER A 50 -8.30 -1.71 -3.60
CA SER A 50 -8.94 -2.95 -3.14
C SER A 50 -9.08 -3.01 -1.63
N THR A 51 -8.02 -2.68 -0.87
CA THR A 51 -8.07 -2.66 0.61
C THR A 51 -9.03 -1.60 1.14
N THR A 52 -9.07 -0.42 0.51
CA THR A 52 -10.05 0.63 0.82
C THR A 52 -11.48 0.19 0.53
N LEU A 53 -11.71 -0.54 -0.57
CA LEU A 53 -13.02 -1.08 -0.92
C LEU A 53 -13.47 -2.14 0.09
N VAL A 54 -12.57 -3.05 0.48
CA VAL A 54 -12.85 -4.04 1.54
C VAL A 54 -13.17 -3.35 2.86
N ARG A 55 -12.36 -2.37 3.29
CA ARG A 55 -12.63 -1.56 4.50
C ARG A 55 -14.03 -0.95 4.44
N THR A 56 -14.39 -0.36 3.30
CA THR A 56 -15.70 0.25 3.10
C THR A 56 -16.80 -0.80 3.29
N VAL A 57 -16.71 -1.97 2.63
CA VAL A 57 -17.72 -3.04 2.80
C VAL A 57 -17.84 -3.49 4.26
N VAL A 58 -16.73 -3.65 4.98
CA VAL A 58 -16.72 -4.06 6.39
C VAL A 58 -17.41 -3.01 7.28
N VAL A 59 -17.14 -1.72 7.06
CA VAL A 59 -17.83 -0.62 7.79
C VAL A 59 -19.35 -0.66 7.54
N PHE A 60 -19.77 -0.98 6.32
CA PHE A 60 -21.20 -1.12 6.00
C PHE A 60 -21.88 -2.27 6.72
N LEU A 61 -21.19 -3.42 6.82
CA LEU A 61 -21.73 -4.58 7.52
C LEU A 61 -21.80 -4.36 9.04
N ASN A 62 -20.91 -3.52 9.60
CA ASN A 62 -20.83 -3.22 11.03
C ASN A 62 -21.52 -1.91 11.42
N ASN A 63 -22.83 -1.80 11.13
CA ASN A 63 -23.69 -0.70 11.57
C ASN A 63 -23.22 0.73 11.22
N SER A 64 -22.34 0.90 10.22
CA SER A 64 -21.73 2.19 9.87
C SER A 64 -20.95 2.87 11.01
N LEU A 65 -20.59 2.13 12.05
CA LEU A 65 -19.74 2.61 13.15
C LEU A 65 -18.28 2.42 12.73
N ASP A 66 -17.64 3.49 12.25
CA ASP A 66 -16.21 3.53 11.91
C ASP A 66 -15.39 3.57 13.21
N THR A 67 -15.45 2.49 13.97
CA THR A 67 -14.71 2.31 15.22
C THR A 67 -13.46 1.48 14.95
N LEU A 68 -12.30 2.03 15.34
CA LEU A 68 -11.00 1.33 15.29
C LEU A 68 -10.92 0.14 16.26
N GLU A 69 -11.96 -0.09 17.08
CA GLU A 69 -12.11 -1.24 17.95
C GLU A 69 -12.31 -2.55 17.17
N HIS A 70 -12.81 -2.48 15.93
CA HIS A 70 -12.92 -3.65 15.07
C HIS A 70 -11.56 -3.99 14.43
N ASP A 71 -10.99 -5.14 14.82
CA ASP A 71 -9.72 -5.64 14.32
C ASP A 71 -9.61 -5.62 12.79
N THR A 72 -10.68 -6.01 12.08
CA THR A 72 -10.68 -6.04 10.62
C THR A 72 -10.59 -4.63 10.01
N ILE A 73 -11.30 -3.64 10.56
CA ILE A 73 -11.24 -2.25 10.08
C ILE A 73 -9.85 -1.68 10.34
N ARG A 74 -9.30 -1.94 11.53
CA ARG A 74 -7.96 -1.50 11.95
C ARG A 74 -6.84 -2.08 11.06
N HIS A 75 -6.84 -3.39 10.83
CA HIS A 75 -5.85 -4.02 9.95
C HIS A 75 -5.94 -3.52 8.51
N MET A 76 -7.16 -3.30 7.99
CA MET A 76 -7.33 -2.74 6.65
C MET A 76 -6.80 -1.30 6.58
N THR A 77 -6.99 -0.49 7.64
CA THR A 77 -6.40 0.85 7.74
C THR A 77 -4.87 0.82 7.69
N PHE A 78 -4.22 -0.10 8.41
CA PHE A 78 -2.76 -0.24 8.35
C PHE A 78 -2.27 -0.58 6.94
N LEU A 79 -2.98 -1.46 6.23
CA LEU A 79 -2.67 -1.79 4.84
C LEU A 79 -2.85 -0.58 3.92
N THR A 80 -3.95 0.16 4.06
CA THR A 80 -4.20 1.36 3.22
C THR A 80 -3.15 2.44 3.45
N GLU A 81 -2.75 2.71 4.69
CA GLU A 81 -1.70 3.69 4.98
C GLU A 81 -0.34 3.24 4.43
N THR A 82 -0.01 1.96 4.56
CA THR A 82 1.23 1.39 4.03
C THR A 82 1.29 1.49 2.52
N PHE A 83 0.22 1.12 1.81
CA PHE A 83 0.19 1.20 0.36
C PHE A 83 0.18 2.65 -0.15
N PHE A 84 -0.49 3.57 0.54
CA PHE A 84 -0.47 4.99 0.17
C PHE A 84 0.94 5.59 0.27
N ASN A 85 1.67 5.22 1.32
CA ASN A 85 3.07 5.60 1.46
C ASN A 85 3.95 4.95 0.38
N ALA A 86 3.77 3.65 0.12
CA ALA A 86 4.50 2.94 -0.93
C ALA A 86 4.26 3.57 -2.32
N ILE A 87 3.02 3.92 -2.65
CA ILE A 87 2.64 4.63 -3.88
C ILE A 87 3.45 5.92 -4.02
N SER A 88 3.57 6.70 -2.95
CA SER A 88 4.29 7.97 -2.95
C SER A 88 5.77 7.78 -3.27
N MET A 89 6.40 6.76 -2.67
CA MET A 89 7.79 6.40 -2.97
C MET A 89 7.97 5.90 -4.42
N TRP A 90 7.02 5.10 -4.92
CA TRP A 90 7.03 4.64 -6.30
C TRP A 90 6.83 5.77 -7.31
N LEU A 91 6.01 6.78 -6.99
CA LEU A 91 5.84 7.97 -7.82
C LEU A 91 7.13 8.80 -7.89
N ILE A 92 7.84 8.96 -6.76
CA ILE A 92 9.13 9.66 -6.73
C ILE A 92 10.15 8.95 -7.63
N THR A 93 10.26 7.62 -7.52
CA THR A 93 11.19 6.85 -8.36
C THR A 93 10.77 6.85 -9.83
N ALA A 94 9.48 6.80 -10.13
CA ALA A 94 8.98 6.89 -11.50
C ALA A 94 9.29 8.27 -12.12
N ALA A 95 9.05 9.36 -11.38
CA ALA A 95 9.39 10.71 -11.82
C ALA A 95 10.90 10.86 -12.06
N TYR A 96 11.72 10.30 -11.16
CA TYR A 96 13.16 10.29 -11.30
C TYR A 96 13.63 9.49 -12.53
N GLU A 97 13.06 8.32 -12.81
CA GLU A 97 13.40 7.55 -14.01
C GLU A 97 12.93 8.24 -15.30
N CYS A 98 11.79 8.94 -15.28
CA CYS A 98 11.36 9.79 -16.40
C CYS A 98 12.35 10.93 -16.66
N GLN A 99 12.75 11.66 -15.62
CA GLN A 99 13.72 12.74 -15.74
C GLN A 99 15.09 12.22 -16.20
N ARG A 100 15.53 11.09 -15.64
CA ARG A 100 16.81 10.47 -16.01
C ARG A 100 16.81 10.01 -17.46
N ARG A 101 15.72 9.43 -17.96
CA ARG A 101 15.61 9.06 -19.38
C ARG A 101 15.75 10.26 -20.31
N ALA A 102 15.25 11.43 -19.91
CA ALA A 102 15.36 12.66 -20.68
C ALA A 102 16.77 13.27 -20.65
N LEU A 103 17.47 13.22 -19.51
CA LEU A 103 18.75 13.90 -19.30
C LEU A 103 19.99 13.01 -19.48
N THR A 104 19.92 11.75 -19.09
CA THR A 104 21.06 10.82 -19.09
C THR A 104 20.56 9.37 -19.24
N PRO A 105 20.19 8.95 -20.46
CA PRO A 105 19.65 7.62 -20.70
C PRO A 105 20.68 6.54 -20.35
N ARG A 106 20.21 5.47 -19.70
CA ARG A 106 21.03 4.30 -19.42
C ARG A 106 21.25 3.50 -20.70
N THR A 107 22.50 3.11 -20.94
CA THR A 107 22.89 2.37 -22.14
C THR A 107 22.96 0.86 -21.94
N THR A 108 22.98 0.37 -20.69
CA THR A 108 23.20 -1.06 -20.40
C THR A 108 22.03 -1.68 -19.64
N GLU A 109 21.46 -2.77 -20.17
CA GLU A 109 20.34 -3.51 -19.55
C GLU A 109 20.65 -4.00 -18.13
N ARG A 110 21.91 -4.41 -17.85
CA ARG A 110 22.34 -4.86 -16.52
C ARG A 110 22.17 -3.77 -15.45
N SER A 111 22.38 -2.50 -15.81
CA SER A 111 22.18 -1.36 -14.91
C SER A 111 20.71 -1.15 -14.54
N HIS A 112 19.79 -1.35 -15.50
CA HIS A 112 18.34 -1.27 -15.23
C HIS A 112 17.90 -2.35 -14.24
N ARG A 113 18.35 -3.60 -14.43
CA ARG A 113 17.96 -4.71 -13.54
C ARG A 113 18.44 -4.52 -12.11
N VAL A 114 19.72 -4.16 -11.93
CA VAL A 114 20.30 -3.94 -10.59
C VAL A 114 19.59 -2.77 -9.89
N CYS A 115 19.32 -1.69 -10.61
CA CYS A 115 18.61 -0.54 -10.05
C CYS A 115 17.17 -0.88 -9.67
N LEU A 116 16.45 -1.65 -10.50
CA LEU A 116 15.09 -2.07 -10.20
C LEU A 116 15.04 -2.98 -8.96
N VAL A 117 15.97 -3.93 -8.83
CA VAL A 117 16.09 -4.75 -7.61
C VAL A 117 16.39 -3.88 -6.40
N ALA A 118 17.28 -2.89 -6.52
CA ALA A 118 17.55 -1.95 -5.44
C ALA A 118 16.29 -1.16 -5.03
N TYR A 119 15.53 -0.61 -5.99
CA TYR A 119 14.27 0.09 -5.70
C TYR A 119 13.25 -0.81 -5.00
N MET A 120 13.08 -2.04 -5.51
CA MET A 120 12.20 -3.04 -4.90
C MET A 120 12.62 -3.36 -3.46
N SER A 121 13.93 -3.52 -3.22
CA SER A 121 14.45 -3.83 -1.89
C SER A 121 14.26 -2.67 -0.90
N VAL A 122 14.50 -1.43 -1.34
CA VAL A 122 14.42 -0.25 -0.47
C VAL A 122 12.97 0.11 -0.18
N ILE A 123 12.14 0.25 -1.21
CA ILE A 123 10.73 0.64 -1.04
C ILE A 123 9.96 -0.50 -0.36
N GLY A 124 10.19 -1.74 -0.77
CA GLY A 124 9.59 -2.91 -0.12
C GLY A 124 10.02 -3.03 1.34
N GLY A 125 11.31 -2.84 1.63
CA GLY A 125 11.85 -2.87 2.98
C GLY A 125 11.26 -1.78 3.87
N LEU A 126 11.23 -0.52 3.40
CA LEU A 126 10.62 0.60 4.13
C LEU A 126 9.12 0.39 4.38
N SER A 127 8.40 -0.11 3.37
CA SER A 127 6.97 -0.41 3.50
C SER A 127 6.70 -1.52 4.52
N MET A 128 7.51 -2.58 4.51
CA MET A 128 7.43 -3.66 5.50
C MET A 128 7.78 -3.17 6.91
N MET A 129 8.82 -2.35 7.05
CA MET A 129 9.18 -1.75 8.33
C MET A 129 8.05 -0.87 8.88
N PHE A 130 7.41 -0.07 8.03
CA PHE A 130 6.28 0.75 8.42
C PHE A 130 5.08 -0.10 8.87
N LEU A 131 4.71 -1.13 8.10
CA LEU A 131 3.63 -2.04 8.47
C LEU A 131 3.91 -2.78 9.77
N VAL A 132 5.12 -3.31 9.93
CA VAL A 132 5.55 -3.98 11.17
C VAL A 132 5.50 -3.02 12.36
N SER A 133 5.92 -1.76 12.17
CA SER A 133 5.84 -0.75 13.23
C SER A 133 4.39 -0.50 13.66
N LEU A 134 3.46 -0.39 12.71
CA LEU A 134 2.03 -0.24 13.02
C LEU A 134 1.48 -1.45 13.80
N VAL A 135 1.85 -2.67 13.39
CA VAL A 135 1.44 -3.90 14.09
C VAL A 135 2.05 -3.99 15.49
N VAL A 136 3.33 -3.62 15.66
CA VAL A 136 3.99 -3.62 16.98
C VAL A 136 3.37 -2.58 17.90
N LEU A 137 3.08 -1.38 17.40
CA LEU A 137 2.38 -0.34 18.16
C LEU A 137 0.98 -0.80 18.56
N ASP A 138 0.27 -1.47 17.67
CA ASP A 138 -1.05 -2.01 17.94
C ASP A 138 -1.03 -3.06 19.06
N ARG A 139 -0.08 -4.01 18.98
CA ARG A 139 0.11 -5.03 20.01
C ARG A 139 0.57 -4.42 21.33
N SER A 140 1.48 -3.45 21.29
CA SER A 140 2.01 -2.79 22.48
C SER A 140 0.94 -1.94 23.17
N GLY A 141 0.10 -1.24 22.41
CA GLY A 141 -1.05 -0.50 22.92
C GLY A 141 -2.07 -1.41 23.61
N ALA A 142 -2.35 -2.58 23.02
CA ALA A 142 -3.20 -3.59 23.64
C ALA A 142 -2.60 -4.17 24.95
N THR A 143 -1.27 -4.30 25.04
CA THR A 143 -0.60 -4.73 26.28
C THR A 143 -0.70 -3.68 27.39
N VAL A 144 -0.69 -2.38 27.03
CA VAL A 144 -0.81 -1.28 28.00
C VAL A 144 -2.24 -1.18 28.53
N THR A 145 -3.26 -1.28 27.67
CA THR A 145 -4.67 -1.30 28.11
C THR A 145 -5.09 -2.60 28.79
N GLY A 146 -4.36 -3.69 28.56
CA GLY A 146 -4.53 -4.96 29.27
C GLY A 146 -3.97 -4.97 30.70
N LEU A 147 -3.20 -3.95 31.10
CA LEU A 147 -2.74 -3.77 32.48
C LEU A 147 -3.75 -3.01 33.36
N ASP A 148 -4.76 -2.34 32.76
CA ASP A 148 -5.79 -1.60 33.49
C ASP A 148 -6.99 -2.46 33.95
N VAL A 149 -6.97 -3.79 33.70
CA VAL A 149 -8.04 -4.71 34.16
C VAL A 149 -7.71 -5.39 35.50
N VAL A 150 -6.53 -5.12 36.07
CA VAL A 150 -6.12 -5.70 37.37
C VAL A 150 -5.60 -4.63 38.33
N ASP A 151 -6.38 -3.55 38.51
CA ASP A 151 -6.40 -2.76 39.74
C ASP A 151 -7.85 -2.83 40.26
N ALA A 152 -8.16 -3.79 41.14
CA ALA A 152 -8.17 -3.60 42.59
C ALA A 152 -9.23 -2.57 43.06
N ASN A 153 -10.35 -3.11 43.57
CA ASN A 153 -11.55 -2.48 44.19
C ASN A 153 -12.68 -2.20 43.18
N GLU A 154 -13.85 -2.85 43.23
CA GLU A 154 -14.77 -2.90 44.38
C GLU A 154 -15.23 -4.34 44.69
N ALA A 155 -14.52 -4.95 45.65
CA ALA A 155 -15.12 -5.92 46.55
C ALA A 155 -15.52 -5.14 47.81
N GLU A 156 -16.77 -4.69 47.86
CA GLU A 156 -17.51 -4.39 49.10
C GLU A 156 -19.01 -4.59 48.86
#